data_AF-A0A9E5WNE8-F1
#
_entry.id   AF-A0A9E5WNE8-F1
#
_cell.length_a   1.000
_cell.length_b   1.000
_cell.length_c   1.000
_cell.angle_alpha   90.00
_cell.angle_beta   90.00
_cell.angle_gamma   90.00
#
_symmetry.space_group_name_H-M   'P 1'
#
loop_
_entity.id
_entity.type
_entity.pdbx_description
1 polymer ?
#
loop_
_entity_poly.entity_id
_entity_poly.type
_entity_poly.pdbx_seq_one_letter_code
_entity_poly.pdbx_strand_id
1 'polypeptide(L)' 'HVTISGDRRTLLDADVRGTDPARIVDLDVTGVRMLQIHVDFGKNLDIADHLDLADAKVVK' A
#
# COMPACT_ATOMS: atom_id res chain seq x y z
N HIS A 1 -4.34 -5.19 -6.03
CA HIS A 1 -4.27 -5.37 -4.56
C HIS A 1 -2.94 -4.81 -4.05
N VAL A 2 -2.87 -4.36 -2.78
CA VAL A 2 -1.68 -3.66 -2.26
C VAL A 2 -1.16 -4.29 -0.96
N THR A 3 0.16 -4.50 -0.93
CA THR A 3 0.90 -4.89 0.27
C THR A 3 1.98 -3.86 0.56
N ILE A 4 2.05 -3.38 1.81
CA ILE A 4 3.17 -2.56 2.30
C ILE A 4 3.92 -3.38 3.35
N SER A 5 5.24 -3.43 3.25
CA SER A 5 6.10 -4.17 4.17
C SER A 5 7.30 -3.35 4.63
N GLY A 6 7.74 -3.60 5.86
CA GLY A 6 8.97 -3.07 6.45
C GLY A 6 9.90 -4.23 6.78
N ASP A 7 11.11 -4.26 6.21
CA ASP A 7 12.11 -5.32 6.41
C ASP A 7 11.54 -6.75 6.21
N ARG A 8 10.67 -6.90 5.19
CA ARG A 8 9.91 -8.12 4.84
C ARG A 8 8.77 -8.50 5.78
N ARG A 9 8.49 -7.72 6.82
CA ARG A 9 7.28 -7.86 7.64
C ARG A 9 6.14 -7.05 7.01
N THR A 10 5.01 -7.69 6.76
CA THR A 10 3.79 -7.00 6.31
C THR A 10 3.30 -5.99 7.36
N LEU A 11 3.07 -4.75 6.91
CA LEU A 11 2.52 -3.64 7.68
C LEU A 11 1.08 -3.32 7.23
N LEU A 12 0.80 -3.47 5.94
CA LEU A 12 -0.53 -3.37 5.35
C LEU A 12 -0.72 -4.45 4.29
N ASP A 13 -1.90 -5.04 4.27
CA ASP A 13 -2.36 -6.00 3.27
C ASP A 13 -3.84 -5.69 2.99
N ALA A 14 -4.15 -5.20 1.79
CA ALA A 14 -5.47 -4.66 1.50
C ALA A 14 -5.89 -4.79 0.04
N ASP A 15 -7.18 -5.05 -0.13
CA ASP A 15 -7.89 -4.82 -1.39
C ASP A 15 -8.44 -3.38 -1.41
N VAL A 16 -8.25 -2.71 -2.55
CA VAL A 16 -8.75 -1.36 -2.84
C VAL A 16 -9.49 -1.41 -4.17
N ARG A 17 -10.70 -0.87 -4.22
CA ARG A 17 -11.51 -0.76 -5.44
C ARG A 17 -11.67 0.71 -5.83
N GLY A 18 -11.86 0.98 -7.13
CA GLY A 18 -12.09 2.36 -7.61
C GLY A 18 -13.34 3.05 -7.05
N THR A 19 -14.29 2.29 -6.47
CA THR A 19 -15.47 2.83 -5.78
C THR A 19 -15.24 3.08 -4.29
N ASP A 20 -14.13 2.63 -3.74
CA ASP A 20 -13.81 2.85 -2.34
C ASP A 20 -13.44 4.32 -2.12
N PRO A 21 -13.86 4.95 -1.01
CA PRO A 21 -13.33 6.24 -0.63
C PRO A 21 -11.83 6.12 -0.35
N ALA A 22 -11.09 7.21 -0.58
CA ALA A 22 -9.69 7.30 -0.19
C ALA A 22 -9.53 7.03 1.31
N ARG A 23 -8.47 6.30 1.68
CA ARG A 23 -8.19 5.88 3.05
C ARG A 23 -6.87 6.49 3.51
N ILE A 24 -6.88 7.06 4.71
CA ILE A 24 -5.64 7.48 5.37
C ILE A 24 -4.93 6.23 5.88
N VAL A 25 -3.63 6.12 5.59
CA VAL A 25 -2.77 5.04 6.05
C VAL A 25 -1.66 5.65 6.89
N ASP A 26 -1.60 5.25 8.16
CA ASP A 26 -0.55 5.61 9.11
C ASP A 26 0.06 4.31 9.64
N LEU A 27 1.34 4.09 9.38
CA LEU A 27 2.05 2.84 9.67
C LEU A 27 3.25 3.16 10.56
N ASP A 28 3.39 2.45 11.66
CA ASP A 28 4.61 2.51 12.47
C ASP A 28 5.77 1.87 11.69
N VAL A 29 6.75 2.70 11.35
CA VAL A 29 7.97 2.31 10.64
C VAL A 29 9.21 2.47 11.52
N THR A 30 9.03 2.55 12.85
CA THR A 30 10.14 2.69 13.80
C THR A 30 11.13 1.53 13.64
N GLY A 31 12.39 1.86 13.35
CA GLY A 31 13.46 0.88 13.19
C GLY A 31 13.44 0.12 11.86
N VAL A 32 12.46 0.37 10.97
CA VAL A 32 12.42 -0.21 9.63
C VAL A 32 13.51 0.40 8.77
N ARG A 33 14.30 -0.44 8.10
CA ARG A 33 15.36 0.02 7.19
C ARG A 33 14.90 0.06 5.73
N MET A 34 14.03 -0.85 5.34
CA MET A 34 13.51 -0.95 3.99
C MET A 34 12.00 -1.02 4.00
N LEU A 35 11.35 0.01 3.46
CA LEU A 35 9.93 0.00 3.14
C LEU A 35 9.75 -0.44 1.68
N GLN A 36 8.89 -1.43 1.47
CA GLN A 36 8.51 -1.92 0.16
C GLN A 36 6.99 -1.82 0.00
N ILE A 37 6.58 -1.24 -1.12
CA ILE A 37 5.19 -1.17 -1.54
C ILE A 37 5.07 -2.05 -2.78
N HIS A 38 4.18 -3.03 -2.72
CA HIS A 38 3.90 -3.94 -3.81
C HIS A 38 2.44 -3.79 -4.22
N VAL A 39 2.22 -3.48 -5.50
CA VAL A 39 0.90 -3.40 -6.12
C VAL A 39 0.82 -4.52 -7.14
N ASP A 40 -0.10 -5.45 -6.94
CA ASP A 40 -0.36 -6.54 -7.87
C ASP A 40 -1.55 -6.22 -8.78
N PHE A 41 -1.82 -7.13 -9.72
CA PHE A 41 -2.89 -7.04 -10.72
C PHE A 41 -4.32 -7.34 -10.20
N GLY A 42 -4.50 -7.42 -8.88
CA GLY A 42 -5.80 -7.74 -8.28
C GLY A 42 -6.27 -9.17 -8.57
N LYS A 43 -7.58 -9.42 -8.47
CA LYS A 43 -8.14 -10.78 -8.49
C LYS A 43 -8.57 -11.28 -9.88
N ASN A 44 -8.46 -10.50 -10.95
CA ASN A 44 -8.83 -10.93 -12.32
C ASN A 44 -8.07 -10.19 -13.44
N LEU A 45 -6.78 -9.86 -13.25
CA LEU A 45 -6.02 -9.01 -14.19
C LEU A 45 -6.70 -7.65 -14.38
N ASP A 46 -7.16 -7.07 -13.27
CA ASP A 46 -8.07 -5.93 -13.22
C ASP A 46 -7.56 -4.78 -14.12
N ILE A 47 -8.11 -4.72 -15.34
CA ILE A 47 -7.63 -3.85 -16.42
C ILE A 47 -7.88 -2.41 -15.99
N ALA A 48 -6.84 -1.56 -16.11
CA ALA A 48 -6.82 -0.18 -15.64
C ALA A 48 -6.78 -0.03 -14.09
N ASP A 49 -6.10 -0.94 -13.40
CA ASP A 49 -5.73 -0.84 -11.98
C ASP A 49 -4.72 0.29 -11.71
N HIS A 50 -5.21 1.52 -11.71
CA HIS A 50 -4.45 2.68 -11.26
C HIS A 50 -4.59 2.78 -9.74
N LEU A 51 -3.47 2.65 -9.02
CA LEU A 51 -3.41 2.88 -7.58
C LEU A 51 -2.64 4.15 -7.29
N ASP A 52 -3.26 5.05 -6.54
CA ASP A 52 -2.64 6.29 -6.07
C ASP A 52 -2.23 6.18 -4.59
N LEU A 53 -0.97 6.53 -4.31
CA LEU A 53 -0.49 6.79 -2.96
C LEU A 53 -0.40 8.30 -2.73
N ALA A 54 -1.56 8.91 -2.49
CA ALA A 54 -1.67 10.35 -2.32
C ALA A 54 -0.92 10.85 -1.07
N ASP A 55 -0.07 11.87 -1.24
CA ASP A 55 0.72 12.50 -0.16
C ASP A 55 1.54 11.49 0.68
N ALA A 56 2.03 10.42 0.04
CA ALA A 56 2.85 9.43 0.70
C ALA A 56 4.20 10.02 1.14
N LYS A 57 4.47 9.95 2.44
CA LYS A 57 5.69 10.49 3.05
C LYS A 57 6.06 9.71 4.30
N VAL A 58 7.36 9.60 4.53
CA VAL A 58 7.90 9.20 5.84
C VAL A 58 8.05 10.48 6.66
N VAL A 59 7.41 10.52 7.83
CA VAL A 59 7.50 11.64 8.78
C VAL A 59 8.26 11.20 10.03
N LYS A 60 8.82 12.17 10.76
CA LYS A 60 9.60 11.96 11.98
C LYS A 60 8.79 12.34 13.21
#